data_AF-A0A917AQB3-F1
#
_entry.id   AF-A0A917AQB3-F1
#
_cell.length_a   1.000
_cell.length_b   1.000
_cell.length_c   1.000
_cell.angle_alpha   90.00
_cell.angle_beta   90.00
_cell.angle_gamma   90.00
#
_symmetry.space_group_name_H-M   'P 1'
#
loop_
_entity.id
_entity.type
_entity.pdbx_description
1 polymer ?
#
loop_
_entity_poly.entity_id
_entity_poly.type
_entity_poly.pdbx_seq_one_letter_code
_entity_poly.pdbx_strand_id
1 'polypeptide(L)' 'MTFMQIMILFIIGVVLLVIGFVTKKSWLKFVALLPFAISSWQLVMLLGQ' A
#
# COMPACT_ATOMS: atom_id res chain seq x y z
N MET A 1 -14.75 -5.62 0.74
CA MET A 1 -13.96 -4.56 1.40
C MET A 1 -14.74 -3.28 1.23
N THR A 2 -15.16 -2.65 2.32
CA THR A 2 -15.86 -1.36 2.21
C THR A 2 -14.88 -0.30 1.71
N PHE A 3 -15.37 0.73 1.01
CA PHE A 3 -14.53 1.82 0.48
C PHE A 3 -13.59 2.42 1.53
N MET A 4 -14.06 2.56 2.78
CA MET A 4 -13.25 2.99 3.92
C MET A 4 -12.07 2.07 4.23
N GLN A 5 -12.24 0.75 4.15
CA GLN A 5 -11.15 -0.21 4.41
C GLN A 5 -10.02 -0.09 3.38
N ILE A 6 -10.36 0.18 2.12
CA ILE A 6 -9.40 0.34 1.03
C ILE A 6 -8.60 1.63 1.21
N MET A 7 -9.25 2.72 1.59
CA MET A 7 -8.56 3.97 1.92
C MET A 7 -7.57 3.81 3.09
N ILE A 8 -7.98 3.11 4.15
CA ILE A 8 -7.11 2.86 5.32
C ILE A 8 -5.90 2.01 4.92
N LEU A 9 -6.11 0.95 4.14
CA LEU A 9 -5.03 0.09 3.61
C LEU A 9 -4.06 0.87 2.71
N PHE A 10 -4.58 1.77 1.88
CA PHE A 10 -3.76 2.61 1.01
C PHE A 10 -2.86 3.56 1.83
N ILE A 11 -3.42 4.23 2.84
CA ILE A 11 -2.66 5.12 3.74
C ILE A 11 -1.58 4.33 4.48
N ILE A 12 -1.91 3.16 5.04
CA ILE A 12 -0.95 2.29 5.73
C ILE A 12 0.17 1.84 4.78
N GLY A 13 -0.17 1.45 3.55
CA GLY A 13 0.78 1.08 2.51
C GLY A 13 1.75 2.21 2.17
N VAL A 14 1.24 3.44 1.99
CA VAL A 14 2.07 4.63 1.75
C VAL A 14 3.00 4.91 2.93
N VAL A 15 2.48 4.88 4.17
CA VAL A 15 3.26 5.14 5.39
C VAL A 15 4.40 4.12 5.53
N LEU A 16 4.12 2.83 5.32
CA LEU A 16 5.14 1.78 5.33
C LEU A 16 6.21 1.99 4.25
N LEU A 17 5.81 2.46 3.07
CA LEU A 17 6.72 2.74 1.96
C LEU A 17 7.64 3.92 2.27
N VAL A 18 7.11 5.00 2.85
CA VAL A 18 7.88 6.15 3.34
C VAL A 18 8.87 5.71 4.43
N ILE A 19 8.43 4.93 5.43
CA ILE A 19 9.29 4.41 6.49
C ILE A 19 10.40 3.51 5.92
N GLY A 20 10.08 2.65 4.96
CA GLY A 20 11.06 1.80 4.27
C GLY A 20 12.05 2.59 3.41
N PHE A 21 11.64 3.75 2.89
CA PHE A 21 12.54 4.68 2.20
C PHE A 21 13.50 5.37 3.18
N VAL A 22 12.98 5.87 4.30
CA VAL A 22 13.75 6.56 5.35
C VAL A 22 14.76 5.63 6.00
N THR A 23 14.38 4.40 6.32
CA THR A 23 15.29 3.43 6.97
C THR A 23 16.36 2.85 6.04
N LYS A 24 16.32 3.14 4.72
CA LYS A 24 17.20 2.59 3.67
C LYS A 24 17.34 1.05 3.68
N LYS A 25 16.56 0.34 4.49
CA LYS A 25 16.55 -1.13 4.57
C LYS A 25 15.78 -1.65 3.36
N SER A 26 16.51 -2.20 2.40
CA SER A 26 15.94 -2.82 1.19
C SER A 26 14.87 -3.86 1.53
N TRP A 27 15.02 -4.56 2.66
CA TRP A 27 14.05 -5.56 3.11
C TRP A 27 12.71 -4.95 3.54
N LEU A 28 12.72 -3.78 4.20
CA LEU A 28 11.50 -3.06 4.58
C LEU A 28 10.77 -2.50 3.35
N LYS A 29 11.53 -2.10 2.32
CA LYS A 29 10.95 -1.67 1.04
C LYS A 29 10.16 -2.79 0.37
N PHE A 30 10.68 -4.02 0.37
CA PHE A 30 9.97 -5.19 -0.16
C PHE A 30 8.70 -5.51 0.63
N VAL A 31 8.76 -5.44 1.97
CA VAL A 31 7.58 -5.65 2.83
C VAL A 31 6.54 -4.55 2.64
N ALA A 32 6.95 -3.31 2.42
CA ALA A 32 6.06 -2.19 2.13
C ALA A 32 5.47 -2.23 0.70
N LEU A 33 6.19 -2.84 -0.25
CA LEU A 33 5.72 -2.99 -1.63
C LEU A 33 4.50 -3.91 -1.73
N LEU A 34 4.42 -4.94 -0.88
CA LEU A 34 3.30 -5.88 -0.83
C LEU A 34 1.94 -5.21 -0.55
N PRO A 35 1.74 -4.48 0.57
CA PRO A 35 0.49 -3.79 0.83
C PRO A 35 0.24 -2.66 -0.18
N PHE A 36 1.28 -2.05 -0.74
CA PHE A 36 1.12 -1.05 -1.80
C PHE A 36 0.62 -1.66 -3.13
N ALA A 37 1.12 -2.83 -3.51
CA ALA A 37 0.67 -3.55 -4.70
C ALA A 37 -0.76 -4.08 -4.52
N ILE A 38 -1.10 -4.62 -3.35
CA ILE A 38 -2.45 -5.10 -3.03
C ILE A 38 -3.47 -3.95 -3.07
N SER A 39 -3.13 -2.81 -2.46
CA SER A 39 -4.01 -1.63 -2.46
C SER A 39 -4.14 -1.00 -3.85
N SER A 40 -3.06 -0.95 -4.64
CA SER A 40 -3.12 -0.50 -6.03
C SER A 40 -3.99 -1.41 -6.89
N TRP A 41 -3.88 -2.73 -6.74
CA TRP A 41 -4.73 -3.70 -7.44
C TRP A 41 -6.21 -3.52 -7.07
N GLN A 42 -6.51 -3.34 -5.80
CA GLN A 42 -7.88 -3.07 -5.34
C GLN A 42 -8.42 -1.73 -5.88
N LEU A 43 -7.60 -0.69 -5.96
CA LEU A 43 -8.00 0.60 -6.55
C LEU A 43 -8.32 0.47 -8.05
N VAL A 44 -7.53 -0.28 -8.81
CA VAL A 44 -7.80 -0.54 -10.24
C VAL A 44 -9.11 -1.32 -10.40
N MET A 45 -9.36 -2.32 -9.56
CA MET A 45 -10.63 -3.07 -9.57
C MET A 45 -11.85 -2.19 -9.25
N LEU A 46 -11.69 -1.20 -8.35
CA LEU A 46 -12.76 -0.27 -7.99
C LEU A 46 -13.03 0.79 -9.07
N LEU A 47 -11.98 1.26 -9.77
CA LEU A 47 -12.10 2.25 -10.84
C LEU A 47 -12.53 1.63 -12.18
N GLY A 48 -12.35 0.32 -12.35
CA GLY A 48 -12.80 -0.45 -13.52
C GLY A 48 -14.23 -0.98 -13.43
N GLN A 49 -14.94 -0.73 -12.32
CA GLN A 49 -16.39 -0.93 -12.18
C GLN A 49 -17.15 0.35 -12.50
#